data_AF-A0A354BJ29-F1
#
_entry.id   AF-A0A354BJ29-F1
#
_cell.length_a   1.000
_cell.length_b   1.000
_cell.length_c   1.000
_cell.angle_alpha   90.00
_cell.angle_beta   90.00
_cell.angle_gamma   90.00
#
_symmetry.space_group_name_H-M   'P 1'
#
loop_
_entity.id
_entity.type
_entity.pdbx_description
1 polymer ?
#
loop_
_entity_poly.entity_id
_entity_poly.type
_entity_poly.pdbx_seq_one_letter_code
_entity_poly.pdbx_strand_id
1 'polypeptide(L)'
;MHRLQVSGRTTPLFTTSACRSVFRLSGGIPRLINQLCDHALVYGFAKQSVYITARVVLDAAAARDRHAMFPFKVSPESLEVSPTELEEEAE
;
A
#
# COMPACT_ATOMS: atom_id res chain seq x y z
N MET A 1 -2.94 6.97 9.97
CA MET A 1 -4.02 7.53 9.11
C MET A 1 -4.94 8.43 9.94
N HIS A 2 -4.56 9.67 10.21
CA HIS A 2 -5.35 10.59 11.05
C HIS A 2 -6.61 11.11 10.34
N ARG A 3 -6.53 11.40 9.03
CA ARG A 3 -7.64 12.00 8.26
C ARG A 3 -8.86 11.08 8.10
N LEU A 4 -8.65 9.77 8.02
CA LEU A 4 -9.75 8.79 7.91
C LEU A 4 -10.58 8.68 9.20
N GLN A 5 -9.90 8.78 10.35
CA GLN A 5 -10.56 8.82 11.65
C GLN A 5 -11.43 10.07 11.80
N VAL A 6 -10.92 11.23 11.36
CA VAL A 6 -11.68 12.50 11.34
C VAL A 6 -12.90 12.41 10.40
N SER A 7 -12.83 11.65 9.31
CA SER A 7 -13.98 11.41 8.41
C SER A 7 -14.96 10.33 8.90
N GLY A 8 -14.88 9.92 10.18
CA GLY A 8 -15.84 8.99 10.79
C GLY A 8 -15.54 7.51 10.56
N ARG A 9 -14.39 7.15 10.01
CA ARG A 9 -14.00 5.75 9.83
C ARG A 9 -13.26 5.25 11.06
N THR A 10 -13.84 4.25 11.71
CA THR A 10 -13.33 3.65 12.95
C THR A 10 -12.39 2.47 12.71
N THR A 11 -12.48 1.81 11.55
CA THR A 11 -11.63 0.68 11.17
C THR A 11 -10.48 1.09 10.24
N PRO A 12 -9.28 0.53 10.43
CA PRO A 12 -8.15 0.82 9.56
C PRO A 12 -8.45 0.40 8.11
N LEU A 13 -8.11 1.27 7.16
CA LEU A 13 -8.26 1.00 5.72
C LEU A 13 -7.06 0.25 5.14
N PHE A 14 -5.91 0.36 5.79
CA PHE A 14 -4.70 -0.34 5.39
C PHE A 14 -4.43 -1.42 6.43
N THR A 15 -4.10 -2.62 5.95
CA THR A 15 -3.59 -3.69 6.81
C THR A 15 -2.20 -3.33 7.33
N THR A 16 -1.75 -4.02 8.39
CA THR A 16 -0.42 -3.80 8.96
C THR A 16 0.68 -4.12 7.95
N SER A 17 0.53 -5.22 7.21
CA SER A 17 1.39 -5.64 6.10
C SER A 17 1.42 -4.61 4.95
N ALA A 18 0.28 -4.00 4.61
CA ALA A 18 0.23 -2.89 3.64
C ALA A 18 1.05 -1.69 4.11
N CYS A 19 0.90 -1.28 5.37
CA CYS A 19 1.67 -0.19 5.95
C CYS A 19 3.17 -0.47 5.92
N ARG A 20 3.60 -1.70 6.25
CA ARG A 20 5.01 -2.11 6.15
C ARG A 20 5.53 -2.03 4.72
N SER A 21 4.75 -2.50 3.75
CA SER A 21 5.13 -2.46 2.34
C SER A 21 5.26 -1.03 1.82
N VAL A 22 4.35 -0.13 2.18
CA VAL A 22 4.45 1.32 1.88
C VAL A 22 5.72 1.92 2.49
N PHE A 23 6.03 1.59 3.74
CA PHE A 23 7.23 2.09 4.42
C PHE A 23 8.52 1.60 3.71
N ARG A 24 8.58 0.31 3.36
CA ARG A 24 9.72 -0.30 2.65
C ARG A 24 9.95 0.35 1.29
N LEU A 25 8.89 0.50 0.47
CA LEU A 25 8.97 1.10 -0.87
C LEU A 25 9.34 2.59 -0.85
N SER A 26 8.78 3.35 0.09
CA SER A 26 9.02 4.78 0.23
C SER A 26 10.33 5.13 0.94
N GLY A 27 10.95 4.17 1.63
CA GLY A 27 12.07 4.42 2.53
C GLY A 27 11.73 5.37 3.69
N GLY A 28 10.43 5.51 4.03
CA GLY A 28 9.95 6.41 5.07
C GLY A 28 9.74 7.86 4.62
N ILE A 29 9.94 8.19 3.34
CA ILE A 29 9.79 9.57 2.84
C ILE A 29 8.30 9.95 2.81
N PRO A 30 7.84 10.98 3.56
CA PRO A 30 6.42 11.29 3.70
C PRO A 30 5.71 11.56 2.37
N ARG A 31 6.38 12.21 1.42
CA ARG A 31 5.82 12.49 0.10
C ARG A 31 5.55 11.20 -0.69
N LEU A 32 6.50 10.27 -0.68
CA LEU A 32 6.36 8.98 -1.36
C LEU A 32 5.33 8.09 -0.68
N ILE A 33 5.26 8.10 0.65
CA ILE A 33 4.21 7.42 1.42
C ILE A 33 2.83 7.87 0.95
N ASN A 34 2.58 9.18 0.91
CA ASN A 34 1.28 9.71 0.53
C ASN A 34 0.89 9.32 -0.89
N GLN A 35 1.83 9.45 -1.83
CA GLN A 35 1.58 9.09 -3.22
C GLN A 35 1.33 7.58 -3.41
N LEU A 36 2.07 6.71 -2.71
CA LEU A 36 1.82 5.26 -2.69
C LEU A 36 0.44 4.94 -2.13
N CYS A 37 0.06 5.58 -1.03
CA CYS A 37 -1.26 5.42 -0.43
C CYS A 37 -2.37 5.85 -1.40
N ASP A 38 -2.25 7.01 -2.04
CA ASP A 38 -3.26 7.52 -2.99
C ASP A 38 -3.45 6.54 -4.16
N HIS A 39 -2.35 5.99 -4.69
CA HIS A 39 -2.45 4.99 -5.76
C HIS A 39 -3.01 3.65 -5.28
N ALA A 40 -2.59 3.17 -4.10
CA ALA A 40 -3.13 1.96 -3.53
C ALA A 40 -4.64 2.08 -3.28
N LEU A 41 -5.14 3.27 -2.92
CA LEU A 41 -6.58 3.54 -2.81
C LEU A 41 -7.31 3.44 -4.15
N VAL A 42 -6.77 4.03 -5.21
CA VAL A 42 -7.35 3.94 -6.57
C VAL A 42 -7.35 2.49 -7.06
N TYR A 43 -6.25 1.75 -6.84
CA TYR A 43 -6.12 0.35 -7.22
C TYR A 43 -7.07 -0.55 -6.41
N GLY A 44 -7.13 -0.34 -5.10
CA GLY A 44 -8.05 -1.06 -4.21
C GLY A 44 -9.50 -0.83 -4.59
N PHE A 45 -9.88 0.41 -4.94
CA PHE A 45 -11.21 0.72 -5.45
C PHE A 45 -11.51 -0.01 -6.77
N ALA A 46 -10.58 0.01 -7.74
CA ALA A 46 -10.73 -0.70 -9.01
C ALA A 46 -10.85 -2.22 -8.83
N LYS A 47 -10.24 -2.77 -7.77
CA LYS A 47 -10.32 -4.19 -7.38
C LYS A 47 -11.51 -4.50 -6.46
N GLN A 48 -12.36 -3.51 -6.16
CA GLN A 48 -13.45 -3.60 -5.18
C GLN A 48 -13.01 -4.13 -3.81
N SER A 49 -11.77 -3.85 -3.42
CA SER A 49 -11.21 -4.29 -2.14
C SER A 49 -11.69 -3.40 -1.01
N VAL A 50 -12.19 -4.03 0.07
CA VAL A 50 -12.64 -3.33 1.29
C VAL A 50 -11.44 -2.78 2.08
N TYR A 51 -10.32 -3.51 2.04
CA TYR A 51 -9.06 -3.18 2.71
C TYR A 51 -7.92 -3.05 1.70
N ILE A 52 -6.99 -2.15 1.97
CA ILE A 52 -5.74 -2.04 1.23
C ILE A 52 -4.74 -2.99 1.87
N THR A 53 -4.46 -4.08 1.15
CA THR A 53 -3.50 -5.12 1.52
C THR A 53 -2.11 -4.83 0.98
N ALA A 54 -1.11 -5.56 1.47
CA ALA A 54 0.24 -5.56 0.91
C ALA A 54 0.22 -5.86 -0.59
N ARG A 55 -0.63 -6.81 -1.01
CA ARG A 55 -0.77 -7.15 -2.43
C ARG A 55 -1.27 -5.97 -3.26
N VAL A 56 -2.29 -5.26 -2.81
CA VAL A 56 -2.82 -4.07 -3.50
C VAL A 56 -1.75 -2.97 -3.60
N VAL A 57 -0.95 -2.77 -2.56
CA VAL A 57 0.17 -1.80 -2.56
C VAL A 57 1.24 -2.18 -3.58
N LEU A 58 1.65 -3.45 -3.61
CA LEU A 58 2.67 -3.93 -4.56
C LEU A 58 2.17 -3.86 -6.00
N ASP A 59 0.93 -4.28 -6.26
CA ASP A 59 0.32 -4.19 -7.58
C ASP A 59 0.23 -2.73 -8.05
N ALA A 60 -0.14 -1.81 -7.15
CA ALA A 60 -0.20 -0.38 -7.45
C ALA A 60 1.19 0.23 -7.75
N ALA A 61 2.21 -0.21 -7.02
CA ALA A 61 3.59 0.23 -7.23
C ALA A 61 4.16 -0.31 -8.56
N ALA A 62 3.99 -1.61 -8.82
CA ALA A 62 4.45 -2.27 -10.05
C ALA A 62 3.76 -1.71 -11.31
N ALA A 63 2.46 -1.37 -11.22
CA ALA A 63 1.73 -0.79 -12.33
C ALA A 63 2.28 0.56 -12.80
N ARG A 64 2.98 1.30 -11.92
CA ARG A 64 3.37 2.69 -12.17
C ARG A 64 4.87 2.94 -12.35
N ASP A 65 5.69 1.89 -12.29
CA ASP A 65 7.12 1.98 -12.64
C ASP A 65 7.34 2.48 -14.09
N ARG A 66 6.32 2.34 -14.96
CA ARG A 66 6.32 2.81 -16.35
C ARG A 66 6.37 4.33 -16.59
N HIS A 67 6.17 5.18 -15.57
CA HIS A 67 6.13 6.64 -15.74
C HIS A 67 7.18 7.43 -14.93
N ALA A 68 8.21 6.79 -14.38
CA ALA A 68 9.33 7.43 -13.65
C ALA A 68 8.93 8.37 -12.48
N MET A 69 7.71 8.24 -11.96
CA MET A 69 7.15 9.15 -10.94
C MET A 69 7.59 8.79 -9.50
N PHE A 70 8.17 7.60 -9.32
CA PHE A 70 8.59 7.08 -8.03
C PHE A 70 10.03 6.57 -8.11
N PRO A 71 11.01 7.28 -7.54
CA PRO A 71 12.31 6.68 -7.29
C PRO A 71 12.17 5.75 -6.09
N PHE A 72 11.62 4.55 -6.32
CA PHE A 72 11.52 3.55 -5.26
C PHE A 72 12.91 3.18 -4.78
N LYS A 73 13.07 3.07 -3.45
CA LYS A 73 14.35 2.65 -2.85
C LYS A 73 14.62 1.16 -3.11
N VAL A 74 13.56 0.38 -3.27
CA VAL A 74 13.58 -1.05 -3.58
C VAL A 74 12.50 -1.36 -4.61
N SER A 75 12.78 -2.28 -5.53
CA SER A 75 11.81 -2.70 -6.54
C SER A 75 10.60 -3.38 -5.87
N PRO A 76 9.36 -3.12 -6.30
CA PRO A 76 8.18 -3.80 -5.76
C PRO A 76 8.24 -5.32 -5.94
N GLU A 77 8.89 -5.75 -7.00
CA GLU A 77 9.04 -7.15 -7.41
C GLU A 77 9.94 -7.95 -6.45
N SER A 78 10.84 -7.29 -5.71
CA SER A 78 11.73 -7.93 -4.73
C SER A 78 11.13 -8.00 -3.33
N LEU A 79 9.97 -7.39 -3.12
CA LEU A 79 9.21 -7.54 -1.88
C LEU A 79 8.32 -8.79 -2.01
N GLU A 80 8.90 -9.94 -1.70
CA GLU A 80 8.12 -11.16 -1.48
C GLU A 80 7.21 -10.95 -0.27
N VAL A 81 5.89 -11.07 -0.48
CA VAL A 81 4.93 -11.11 0.64
C VAL A 81 5.09 -12.48 1.29
N SER A 82 5.47 -12.51 2.56
CA SER A 82 5.64 -13.80 3.24
C SER A 82 4.29 -14.51 3.37
N PRO A 83 4.25 -15.85 3.38
CA PRO A 83 3.01 -16.62 3.57
C PRO A 83 2.20 -16.16 4.80
N THR A 84 2.90 -15.79 5.87
CA THR A 84 2.35 -15.21 7.10
C THR A 84 1.68 -13.85 6.91
N GLU A 85 2.20 -12.97 6.05
CA GLU A 85 1.57 -11.68 5.76
C GLU A 85 0.28 -11.83 4.91
N LEU A 86 0.12 -12.95 4.20
CA LEU A 86 -1.12 -13.28 3.48
C LEU A 86 -2.18 -13.89 4.41
N GLU A 87 -1.75 -14.69 5.39
CA GLU A 87 -2.64 -15.24 6.43
C GLU A 87 -3.20 -14.15 7.36
N GLU A 88 -2.39 -13.15 7.74
CA GLU A 88 -2.83 -11.97 8.52
C GLU A 88 -3.87 -11.09 7.79
N GLU A 89 -4.02 -11.23 6.47
CA GLU A 89 -4.97 -10.45 5.66
C GLU A 89 -6.27 -11.22 5.35
N ALA A 90 -6.32 -12.51 5.64
CA ALA A 90 -7.47 -13.39 5.41
C ALA A 90 -8.44 -13.45 6.60
N GLU A 91 -8.11 -12.76 7.71
CA GLU A 91 -8.89 -12.65 8.94
C GLU A 91 -9.58 -11.27 9.07
#